data_AF-A0A1Y2K4A8-F1
#
_entry.id   AF-A0A1Y2K4A8-F1
#
_cell.length_a   1.000
_cell.length_b   1.000
_cell.length_c   1.000
_cell.angle_alpha   90.00
_cell.angle_beta   90.00
_cell.angle_gamma   90.00
#
_symmetry.space_group_name_H-M   'P 1'
#
loop_
_entity.id
_entity.type
_entity.pdbx_description
1 polymer ?
#
loop_
_entity_poly.entity_id
_entity_poly.type
_entity_poly.pdbx_seq_one_letter_code
_entity_poly.pdbx_strand_id
1 'polypeptide(L)'
;MDHATHAAQSTNEVGESIKALRSVNNAILQVIAEQSEGVDEISQAIKTVDQANQEVTRNTEQMAAGAQEVARAASEAAVGTQEIASSASTVSAGAQDVAQESSQVKEKLQQVREFASEVSLASAKVQKSMIDLMVSSYKLDGIVGGASMLLEATAAASDSLKRAEEGFSVGQPLFDIGAVKQSHLAWMEQLINIVRGNDAVPEEVIEDERSCAFGKWYLEVAGEWAADSLFQEIGVAHKQVHDQGKEIVQMALAADKHADVEFSMVKFNAMRVKLFTLLDEFYLRNMTY
;
A
#
# COMPACT_ATOMS: atom_id res chain seq x y z
N MET A 1 -31.97 142.41 76.46
CA MET A 1 -31.43 142.30 75.09
C MET A 1 -30.49 141.10 74.91
N ASP A 2 -29.93 140.52 75.97
CA ASP A 2 -28.94 139.42 75.91
C ASP A 2 -29.51 138.05 75.49
N HIS A 3 -30.74 137.71 75.91
CA HIS A 3 -31.37 136.44 75.56
C HIS A 3 -31.75 136.29 74.07
N ALA A 4 -32.00 137.40 73.36
CA ALA A 4 -32.39 137.37 71.96
C ALA A 4 -31.19 137.08 71.03
N THR A 5 -30.00 137.58 71.38
CA THR A 5 -28.76 137.36 70.63
C THR A 5 -28.24 135.94 70.83
N HIS A 6 -28.28 135.43 72.06
CA HIS A 6 -27.96 134.02 72.36
C HIS A 6 -28.93 133.06 71.66
N ALA A 7 -30.24 133.36 71.68
CA ALA A 7 -31.22 132.56 70.96
C ALA A 7 -30.96 132.58 69.44
N ALA A 8 -30.67 133.75 68.84
CA ALA A 8 -30.36 133.87 67.42
C ALA A 8 -29.08 133.11 67.02
N GLN A 9 -28.04 133.14 67.86
CA GLN A 9 -26.80 132.40 67.64
C GLN A 9 -27.02 130.88 67.71
N SER A 10 -27.70 130.39 68.75
CA SER A 10 -28.11 128.98 68.83
C SER A 10 -28.99 128.56 67.66
N THR A 11 -29.88 129.42 67.18
CA THR A 11 -30.74 129.13 66.02
C THR A 11 -29.91 129.03 64.74
N ASN A 12 -28.84 129.82 64.62
CA ASN A 12 -27.92 129.76 63.49
C ASN A 12 -27.03 128.50 63.52
N GLU A 13 -26.52 128.12 64.70
CA GLU A 13 -25.76 126.87 64.89
C GLU A 13 -26.60 125.62 64.65
N VAL A 14 -27.87 125.62 65.08
CA VAL A 14 -28.84 124.57 64.74
C VAL A 14 -29.11 124.57 63.23
N GLY A 15 -29.22 125.73 62.60
CA GLY A 15 -29.39 125.87 61.14
C GLY A 15 -28.22 125.26 60.35
N GLU A 16 -26.98 125.53 60.76
CA GLU A 16 -25.77 124.94 60.17
C GLU A 16 -25.67 123.43 60.44
N SER A 17 -26.03 122.97 61.64
CA SER A 17 -26.09 121.54 61.96
C SER A 17 -27.13 120.80 61.12
N ILE A 18 -28.29 121.41 60.84
CA ILE A 18 -29.31 120.84 59.95
C ILE A 18 -28.81 120.78 58.50
N LYS A 19 -28.06 121.77 58.02
CA LYS A 19 -27.42 121.72 56.69
C LYS A 19 -26.38 120.61 56.61
N ALA A 20 -25.52 120.48 57.62
CA ALA A 20 -24.53 119.42 57.71
C ALA A 20 -25.20 118.03 57.74
N LEU A 21 -26.25 117.86 58.56
CA LEU A 21 -27.06 116.64 58.61
C LEU A 21 -27.72 116.31 57.27
N ARG A 22 -28.24 117.31 56.54
CA ARG A 22 -28.77 117.11 55.19
C ARG A 22 -27.71 116.65 54.20
N SER A 23 -26.51 117.23 54.25
CA SER A 23 -25.38 116.81 53.41
C SER A 23 -24.96 115.38 53.74
N VAL A 24 -24.86 115.04 55.03
CA VAL A 24 -24.54 113.68 55.49
C VAL A 24 -25.61 112.69 55.07
N ASN A 25 -26.90 113.02 55.22
CA ASN A 25 -27.99 112.17 54.75
C ASN A 25 -27.94 111.95 53.23
N ASN A 26 -27.67 113.00 52.45
CA ASN A 26 -27.52 112.85 50.99
C ASN A 26 -26.33 111.95 50.63
N ALA A 27 -25.20 112.08 51.32
CA ALA A 27 -24.04 111.20 51.13
C ALA A 27 -24.36 109.74 51.54
N ILE A 28 -25.08 109.53 52.65
CA ILE A 28 -25.54 108.21 53.06
C ILE A 28 -26.48 107.59 52.01
N LEU A 29 -27.43 108.36 51.47
CA LEU A 29 -28.34 107.89 50.42
C LEU A 29 -27.59 107.48 49.15
N GLN A 30 -26.54 108.22 48.76
CA GLN A 30 -25.68 107.86 47.64
C GLN A 30 -24.91 106.57 47.92
N VAL A 31 -24.28 106.44 49.10
CA VAL A 31 -23.56 105.22 49.49
C VAL A 31 -24.51 104.01 49.56
N ILE A 32 -25.75 104.18 50.01
CA ILE A 32 -26.77 103.11 50.01
C ILE A 32 -27.12 102.70 48.57
N ALA A 33 -27.22 103.65 47.64
CA ALA A 33 -27.48 103.34 46.23
C ALA A 33 -26.32 102.55 45.61
N GLU A 34 -25.08 103.00 45.80
CA GLU A 34 -23.86 102.29 45.36
C GLU A 34 -23.74 100.91 46.01
N GLN A 35 -24.08 100.79 47.29
CA GLN A 35 -24.09 99.51 48.00
C GLN A 35 -25.16 98.56 47.46
N SER A 36 -26.35 99.08 47.11
CA SER A 36 -27.41 98.28 46.50
C SER A 36 -26.98 97.72 45.14
N GLU A 37 -26.30 98.54 44.33
CA GLU A 37 -25.75 98.11 43.04
C GLU A 37 -24.66 97.03 43.24
N GLY A 38 -23.75 97.22 44.20
CA GLY A 38 -22.74 96.21 44.54
C GLY A 38 -23.35 94.89 45.04
N VAL A 39 -24.48 94.94 45.77
CA VAL A 39 -25.21 93.74 46.19
C VAL A 39 -25.83 93.02 44.99
N ASP A 40 -26.37 93.75 44.01
CA ASP A 40 -26.91 93.16 42.78
C ASP A 40 -25.81 92.49 41.93
N GLU A 41 -24.64 93.12 41.81
CA GLU A 41 -23.48 92.51 41.13
C GLU A 41 -23.01 91.23 41.83
N ILE A 42 -22.92 91.24 43.16
CA ILE A 42 -22.58 90.05 43.95
C ILE A 42 -23.62 88.95 43.74
N SER A 43 -24.91 89.29 43.75
CA SER A 43 -26.01 88.35 43.50
C SER A 43 -25.88 87.70 42.11
N GLN A 44 -25.54 88.49 41.10
CA GLN A 44 -25.31 87.99 39.74
C GLN A 44 -24.08 87.08 39.67
N ALA A 45 -22.96 87.47 40.29
CA ALA A 45 -21.76 86.64 40.37
C ALA A 45 -22.01 85.30 41.07
N ILE A 46 -22.79 85.31 42.17
CA ILE A 46 -23.20 84.08 42.87
C ILE A 46 -23.99 83.15 41.95
N LYS A 47 -24.92 83.67 41.13
CA LYS A 47 -25.66 82.85 40.15
C LYS A 47 -24.73 82.22 39.11
N THR A 48 -23.75 82.97 38.60
CA THR A 48 -22.77 82.43 37.66
C THR A 48 -21.90 81.34 38.29
N VAL A 49 -21.47 81.54 39.55
CA VAL A 49 -20.72 80.51 40.29
C VAL A 49 -21.57 79.27 40.52
N ASP A 50 -22.85 79.42 40.87
CA ASP A 50 -23.77 78.28 41.05
C ASP A 50 -23.93 77.47 39.75
N GLN A 51 -24.13 78.16 38.62
CA GLN A 51 -24.19 77.51 37.30
C GLN A 51 -22.90 76.76 36.96
N ALA A 52 -21.74 77.39 37.17
CA ALA A 52 -20.45 76.74 36.94
C ALA A 52 -20.26 75.51 37.85
N ASN A 53 -20.73 75.57 39.10
CA ASN A 53 -20.63 74.46 40.04
C ASN A 53 -21.55 73.28 39.64
N GLN A 54 -22.74 73.56 39.10
CA GLN A 54 -23.61 72.54 38.52
C GLN A 54 -22.96 71.86 37.30
N GLU A 55 -22.31 72.62 36.42
CA GLU A 55 -21.57 72.05 35.28
C GLU A 55 -20.39 71.19 35.74
N VAL A 56 -19.61 71.64 36.72
CA VAL A 56 -18.50 70.85 37.30
C VAL A 56 -19.02 69.54 37.89
N THR A 57 -20.17 69.58 38.59
CA THR A 57 -20.81 68.38 39.14
C THR A 57 -21.18 67.39 38.03
N ARG A 58 -21.85 67.88 36.98
CA ARG A 58 -22.22 67.04 35.83
C ARG A 58 -20.99 66.45 35.12
N ASN A 59 -19.95 67.26 34.90
CA ASN A 59 -18.71 66.80 34.28
C ASN A 59 -18.02 65.73 35.14
N THR A 60 -18.08 65.88 36.47
CA THR A 60 -17.52 64.90 37.42
C THR A 60 -18.27 63.57 37.36
N GLU A 61 -19.60 63.60 37.27
CA GLU A 61 -20.42 62.39 37.10
C GLU A 61 -20.13 61.68 35.77
N GLN A 62 -20.03 62.43 34.68
CA GLN A 62 -19.67 61.86 33.37
C GLN A 62 -18.26 61.29 33.36
N MET A 63 -17.30 61.96 34.01
CA MET A 63 -15.94 61.47 34.15
C MET A 63 -15.89 60.18 34.98
N ALA A 64 -16.67 60.08 36.07
CA ALA A 64 -16.76 58.88 36.89
C ALA A 64 -17.31 57.70 36.08
N ALA A 65 -18.36 57.92 35.28
CA ALA A 65 -18.90 56.90 34.38
C ALA A 65 -17.86 56.48 33.31
N GLY A 66 -17.16 57.44 32.72
CA GLY A 66 -16.07 57.16 31.76
C GLY A 66 -14.93 56.35 32.38
N ALA A 67 -14.53 56.66 33.61
CA ALA A 67 -13.50 55.92 34.33
C ALA A 67 -13.92 54.47 34.63
N GLN A 68 -15.19 54.24 34.98
CA GLN A 68 -15.73 52.89 35.17
C GLN A 68 -15.71 52.08 33.88
N GLU A 69 -16.06 52.70 32.75
CA GLU A 69 -16.04 52.03 31.46
C GLU A 69 -14.60 51.69 31.01
N VAL A 70 -13.64 52.59 31.24
CA VAL A 70 -12.22 52.30 31.00
C VAL A 70 -11.73 51.16 31.89
N ALA A 71 -12.11 51.12 33.17
CA ALA A 71 -11.74 50.04 34.07
C ALA A 71 -12.32 48.69 33.61
N ARG A 72 -13.56 48.68 33.13
CA ARG A 72 -14.21 47.49 32.55
C ARG A 72 -13.47 47.02 31.30
N ALA A 73 -13.20 47.91 30.35
CA ALA A 73 -12.47 47.59 29.13
C ALA A 73 -11.04 47.07 29.43
N ALA A 74 -10.36 47.64 30.43
CA ALA A 74 -9.05 47.16 30.86
C ALA A 74 -9.11 45.74 31.45
N SER A 75 -10.17 45.43 32.23
CA SER A 75 -10.38 44.09 32.76
C SER A 75 -10.68 43.07 31.67
N GLU A 76 -11.52 43.43 30.68
CA GLU A 76 -11.83 42.57 29.53
C GLU A 76 -10.57 42.31 28.70
N ALA A 77 -9.75 43.35 28.46
CA ALA A 77 -8.47 43.21 27.77
C ALA A 77 -7.50 42.30 28.55
N ALA A 78 -7.43 42.42 29.88
CA ALA A 78 -6.59 41.56 30.71
C ALA A 78 -6.98 40.08 30.58
N VAL A 79 -8.29 39.77 30.60
CA VAL A 79 -8.79 38.41 30.35
C VAL A 79 -8.38 37.92 28.96
N GLY A 80 -8.58 38.74 27.92
CA GLY A 80 -8.16 38.40 26.55
C GLY A 80 -6.65 38.13 26.44
N THR A 81 -5.81 38.90 27.12
CA THR A 81 -4.35 38.64 27.13
C THR A 81 -3.98 37.33 27.81
N GLN A 82 -4.73 36.93 28.85
CA GLN A 82 -4.51 35.65 29.53
C GLN A 82 -4.91 34.46 28.65
N GLU A 83 -5.99 34.59 27.88
CA GLU A 83 -6.42 33.58 26.91
C GLU A 83 -5.41 33.44 25.76
N ILE A 84 -4.87 34.56 25.27
CA ILE A 84 -3.80 34.55 24.26
C ILE A 84 -2.55 33.85 24.81
N ALA A 85 -2.14 34.14 26.05
CA ALA A 85 -1.00 33.49 26.68
C ALA A 85 -1.19 31.97 26.81
N SER A 86 -2.39 31.53 27.20
CA SER A 86 -2.74 30.10 27.26
C SER A 86 -2.70 29.43 25.89
N SER A 87 -3.24 30.11 24.87
CA SER A 87 -3.23 29.62 23.49
C SER A 87 -1.80 29.51 22.95
N ALA A 88 -0.94 30.50 23.22
CA ALA A 88 0.46 30.48 22.84
C ALA A 88 1.22 29.30 23.48
N SER A 89 0.93 28.99 24.74
CA SER A 89 1.49 27.81 25.42
C SER A 89 1.08 26.50 24.73
N THR A 90 -0.21 26.37 24.40
CA THR A 90 -0.73 25.20 23.66
C THR A 90 -0.05 25.06 22.28
N VAL A 91 0.11 26.16 21.54
CA VAL A 91 0.80 26.17 20.24
C VAL A 91 2.27 25.76 20.40
N SER A 92 2.95 26.24 21.44
CA SER A 92 4.34 25.87 21.71
C SER A 92 4.48 24.38 22.00
N ALA A 93 3.56 23.79 22.77
CA ALA A 93 3.55 22.35 23.03
C ALA A 93 3.33 21.56 21.72
N GLY A 94 2.35 21.95 20.91
CA GLY A 94 2.10 21.32 19.61
C GLY A 94 3.29 21.42 18.65
N ALA A 95 4.03 22.54 18.66
CA ALA A 95 5.23 22.68 17.86
C ALA A 95 6.36 21.73 18.32
N GLN A 96 6.46 21.48 19.63
CA GLN A 96 7.41 20.51 20.19
C GLN A 96 7.04 19.07 19.81
N ASP A 97 5.76 18.73 19.84
CA ASP A 97 5.26 17.41 19.39
C ASP A 97 5.59 17.18 17.92
N VAL A 98 5.31 18.17 17.05
CA VAL A 98 5.66 18.10 15.62
C VAL A 98 7.16 17.91 15.40
N ALA A 99 8.00 18.60 16.17
CA ALA A 99 9.45 18.45 16.08
C ALA A 99 9.90 17.02 16.47
N GLN A 100 9.29 16.44 17.51
CA GLN A 100 9.57 15.07 17.94
C GLN A 100 9.12 14.05 16.89
N GLU A 101 7.91 14.18 16.35
CA GLU A 101 7.41 13.31 15.28
C GLU A 101 8.27 13.39 14.03
N SER A 102 8.73 14.59 13.66
CA SER A 102 9.66 14.78 12.53
C SER A 102 10.98 14.01 12.72
N SER A 103 11.51 13.99 13.94
CA SER A 103 12.69 13.19 14.27
C SER A 103 12.44 11.69 14.10
N GLN A 104 11.27 11.20 14.53
CA GLN A 104 10.90 9.79 14.35
C GLN A 104 10.72 9.43 12.88
N VAL A 105 10.12 10.32 12.08
CA VAL A 105 10.00 10.14 10.62
C VAL A 105 11.38 10.02 9.98
N LYS A 106 12.35 10.84 10.40
CA LYS A 106 13.72 10.77 9.90
C LYS A 106 14.37 9.41 10.18
N GLU A 107 14.15 8.84 11.36
CA GLU A 107 14.64 7.51 11.73
C GLU A 107 13.99 6.41 10.88
N LYS A 108 12.66 6.46 10.70
CA LYS A 108 11.95 5.52 9.83
C LYS A 108 12.41 5.62 8.37
N LEU A 109 12.71 6.82 7.88
CA LEU A 109 13.27 7.02 6.54
C LEU A 109 14.69 6.45 6.38
N GLN A 110 15.44 6.30 7.47
CA GLN A 110 16.72 5.59 7.44
C GLN A 110 16.49 4.08 7.30
N GLN A 111 15.57 3.51 8.09
CA GLN A 111 15.19 2.09 8.01
C GLN A 111 14.66 1.71 6.61
N VAL A 112 13.82 2.57 6.01
CA VAL A 112 13.33 2.36 4.63
C VAL A 112 14.48 2.32 3.63
N ARG A 113 15.52 3.16 3.79
CA ARG A 113 16.69 3.15 2.92
C ARG A 113 17.53 1.88 3.07
N GLU A 114 17.71 1.41 4.29
CA GLU A 114 18.41 0.15 4.58
C GLU A 114 17.65 -1.04 3.95
N PHE A 115 16.35 -1.11 4.17
CA PHE A 115 15.49 -2.14 3.58
C PHE A 115 15.51 -2.11 2.04
N ALA A 116 15.45 -0.93 1.42
CA ALA A 116 15.54 -0.80 -0.03
C ALA A 116 16.88 -1.33 -0.58
N SER A 117 17.98 -1.14 0.15
CA SER A 117 19.29 -1.70 -0.20
C SER A 117 19.29 -3.22 -0.12
N GLU A 118 18.69 -3.81 0.91
CA GLU A 118 18.57 -5.27 1.05
C GLU A 118 17.76 -5.88 -0.09
N VAL A 119 16.63 -5.26 -0.45
CA VAL A 119 15.79 -5.71 -1.57
C VAL A 119 16.58 -5.67 -2.89
N SER A 120 17.38 -4.63 -3.12
CA SER A 120 18.22 -4.53 -4.31
C SER A 120 19.24 -5.67 -4.39
N LEU A 121 19.92 -5.98 -3.29
CA LEU A 121 20.87 -7.10 -3.22
C LEU A 121 20.19 -8.45 -3.44
N ALA A 122 19.01 -8.66 -2.83
CA ALA A 122 18.22 -9.87 -3.01
C ALA A 122 17.79 -10.02 -4.49
N SER A 123 17.37 -8.93 -5.14
CA SER A 123 17.00 -8.93 -6.56
C SER A 123 18.19 -9.32 -7.45
N ALA A 124 19.38 -8.76 -7.18
CA ALA A 124 20.59 -9.13 -7.90
C ALA A 124 20.93 -10.63 -7.75
N LYS A 125 20.71 -11.20 -6.56
CA LYS A 125 20.88 -12.63 -6.32
C LYS A 125 19.88 -13.47 -7.13
N VAL A 126 18.62 -13.07 -7.18
CA VAL A 126 17.59 -13.75 -8.01
C VAL A 126 17.96 -13.71 -9.49
N GLN A 127 18.41 -12.56 -10.00
CA GLN A 127 18.86 -12.43 -11.39
C GLN A 127 20.03 -13.37 -11.70
N LYS A 128 21.00 -13.48 -10.79
CA LYS A 128 22.11 -14.43 -10.93
C LYS A 128 21.61 -15.89 -10.98
N SER A 129 20.74 -16.27 -10.06
CA SER A 129 20.15 -17.62 -10.05
C SER A 129 19.37 -17.91 -11.33
N MET A 130 18.69 -16.92 -11.91
CA MET A 130 17.99 -17.07 -13.18
C MET A 130 18.97 -17.36 -14.33
N ILE A 131 20.11 -16.67 -14.39
CA ILE A 131 21.16 -16.95 -15.38
C ILE A 131 21.71 -18.37 -15.19
N ASP A 132 21.98 -18.80 -13.96
CA ASP A 132 22.47 -20.15 -13.66
C ASP A 132 21.46 -21.24 -14.09
N LEU A 133 20.16 -20.98 -13.90
CA LEU A 133 19.07 -21.85 -14.37
C LEU A 133 19.00 -21.91 -15.89
N MET A 134 19.16 -20.79 -16.59
CA MET A 134 19.19 -20.77 -18.07
C MET A 134 20.35 -21.61 -18.60
N VAL A 135 21.54 -21.48 -18.02
CA VAL A 135 22.71 -22.29 -18.40
C VAL A 135 22.46 -23.77 -18.14
N SER A 136 21.85 -24.10 -17.00
CA SER A 136 21.53 -25.49 -16.65
C SER A 136 20.49 -26.09 -17.60
N SER A 137 19.47 -25.32 -17.98
CA SER A 137 18.46 -25.71 -18.98
C SER A 137 19.11 -26.00 -20.34
N TYR A 138 20.01 -25.13 -20.81
CA TYR A 138 20.74 -25.34 -22.06
C TYR A 138 21.59 -26.63 -22.03
N LYS A 139 22.25 -26.94 -20.90
CA LYS A 139 22.98 -28.19 -20.74
C LYS A 139 22.06 -29.41 -20.80
N LEU A 140 20.89 -29.34 -20.17
CA LEU A 140 19.91 -30.43 -20.19
C LEU A 140 19.36 -30.68 -21.60
N ASP A 141 19.09 -29.61 -22.36
CA ASP A 141 18.70 -29.71 -23.77
C ASP A 141 19.77 -30.44 -24.60
N GLY A 142 21.05 -30.10 -24.40
CA GLY A 142 22.16 -30.82 -25.03
C GLY A 142 22.26 -32.30 -24.64
N ILE A 143 21.99 -32.65 -23.37
CA ILE A 143 21.97 -34.05 -22.91
C ILE A 143 20.83 -34.83 -23.61
N VAL A 144 19.66 -34.21 -23.75
CA VAL A 144 18.52 -34.80 -24.45
C VAL A 144 18.84 -35.05 -25.91
N GLY A 145 19.36 -34.04 -26.61
CA GLY A 145 19.75 -34.19 -28.02
C GLY A 145 20.80 -35.29 -28.21
N GLY A 146 21.78 -35.37 -27.30
CA GLY A 146 22.77 -36.46 -27.29
C GLY A 146 22.15 -37.84 -27.06
N ALA A 147 21.13 -37.95 -26.21
CA ALA A 147 20.41 -39.20 -26.00
C ALA A 147 19.64 -39.63 -27.25
N SER A 148 18.97 -38.72 -27.96
CA SER A 148 18.31 -39.02 -29.25
C SER A 148 19.31 -39.49 -30.31
N MET A 149 20.49 -38.86 -30.41
CA MET A 149 21.55 -39.33 -31.32
C MET A 149 22.03 -40.76 -31.00
N LEU A 150 22.15 -41.12 -29.72
CA LEU A 150 22.52 -42.48 -29.31
C LEU A 150 21.42 -43.50 -29.65
N LEU A 151 20.14 -43.13 -29.51
CA LEU A 151 19.02 -43.98 -29.92
C LEU A 151 19.04 -44.22 -31.43
N GLU A 152 19.26 -43.18 -32.24
CA GLU A 152 19.40 -43.30 -33.69
C GLU A 152 20.58 -44.21 -34.08
N ALA A 153 21.75 -44.02 -33.45
CA ALA A 153 22.92 -44.87 -33.69
C ALA A 153 22.65 -46.34 -33.31
N THR A 154 21.93 -46.58 -32.21
CA THR A 154 21.55 -47.93 -31.76
C THR A 154 20.57 -48.58 -32.72
N ALA A 155 19.62 -47.82 -33.26
CA ALA A 155 18.70 -48.28 -34.29
C ALA A 155 19.44 -48.67 -35.58
N ALA A 156 20.37 -47.81 -36.04
CA ALA A 156 21.20 -48.09 -37.23
C ALA A 156 22.09 -49.33 -37.06
N ALA A 157 22.68 -49.51 -35.87
CA ALA A 157 23.45 -50.71 -35.53
C ALA A 157 22.57 -51.97 -35.53
N SER A 158 21.33 -51.86 -35.01
CA SER A 158 20.38 -52.98 -34.98
C SER A 158 19.94 -53.38 -36.40
N ASP A 159 19.67 -52.41 -37.27
CA ASP A 159 19.37 -52.68 -38.70
C ASP A 159 20.55 -53.36 -39.41
N SER A 160 21.77 -52.90 -39.13
CA SER A 160 22.97 -53.52 -39.69
C SER A 160 23.16 -54.96 -39.22
N LEU A 161 22.87 -55.24 -37.93
CA LEU A 161 22.90 -56.59 -37.38
C LEU A 161 21.83 -57.48 -38.03
N LYS A 162 20.61 -56.97 -38.21
CA LYS A 162 19.53 -57.68 -38.92
C LYS A 162 19.94 -58.05 -40.35
N ARG A 163 20.55 -57.13 -41.10
CA ARG A 163 21.07 -57.42 -42.45
C ARG A 163 22.21 -58.45 -42.45
N ALA A 164 23.03 -58.49 -41.39
CA ALA A 164 24.04 -59.53 -41.25
C ALA A 164 23.40 -60.90 -40.94
N GLU A 165 22.34 -60.92 -40.13
CA GLU A 165 21.54 -62.11 -39.80
C GLU A 165 20.91 -62.76 -41.04
N GLU A 166 20.47 -61.98 -42.03
CA GLU A 166 19.92 -62.50 -43.30
C GLU A 166 20.88 -63.45 -44.04
N GLY A 167 22.19 -63.38 -43.77
CA GLY A 167 23.20 -64.29 -44.31
C GLY A 167 23.29 -65.65 -43.59
N PHE A 168 22.57 -65.85 -42.50
CA PHE A 168 22.55 -67.07 -41.69
C PHE A 168 21.19 -67.78 -41.78
N SER A 169 21.18 -69.12 -41.81
CA SER A 169 19.94 -69.90 -41.66
C SER A 169 19.61 -70.04 -40.17
N VAL A 170 18.78 -69.13 -39.67
CA VAL A 170 18.37 -69.05 -38.25
C VAL A 170 16.91 -69.47 -38.01
N GLY A 171 16.31 -70.25 -38.90
CA GLY A 171 14.91 -70.65 -38.81
C GLY A 171 13.94 -69.58 -39.31
N GLN A 172 12.62 -69.82 -39.19
CA GLN A 172 11.62 -68.78 -39.50
C GLN A 172 11.26 -67.98 -38.24
N PRO A 173 11.38 -66.64 -38.28
CA PRO A 173 11.02 -65.80 -37.15
C PRO A 173 9.50 -65.83 -36.90
N LEU A 174 9.09 -65.90 -35.63
CA LEU A 174 7.67 -65.88 -35.24
C LEU A 174 6.98 -64.56 -35.65
N PHE A 175 7.72 -63.47 -35.55
CA PHE A 175 7.38 -62.11 -35.99
C PHE A 175 8.67 -61.25 -36.01
N ASP A 176 8.59 -60.00 -36.46
CA ASP A 176 9.73 -59.08 -36.44
C ASP A 176 9.86 -58.40 -35.06
N ILE A 177 10.52 -59.06 -34.10
CA ILE A 177 10.68 -58.54 -32.74
C ILE A 177 11.46 -57.21 -32.70
N GLY A 178 12.39 -57.02 -33.65
CA GLY A 178 13.14 -55.76 -33.79
C GLY A 178 12.22 -54.60 -34.14
N ALA A 179 11.38 -54.77 -35.16
CA ALA A 179 10.40 -53.76 -35.54
C ALA A 179 9.42 -53.43 -34.39
N VAL A 180 8.94 -54.45 -33.65
CA VAL A 180 8.06 -54.24 -32.50
C VAL A 180 8.72 -53.36 -31.43
N LYS A 181 9.96 -53.68 -31.04
CA LYS A 181 10.68 -52.92 -30.01
C LYS A 181 11.00 -51.50 -30.48
N GLN A 182 11.38 -51.33 -31.74
CA GLN A 182 11.68 -50.02 -32.31
C GLN A 182 10.45 -49.11 -32.32
N SER A 183 9.28 -49.60 -32.75
CA SER A 183 8.05 -48.81 -32.75
C SER A 183 7.66 -48.34 -31.35
N HIS A 184 7.83 -49.17 -30.32
CA HIS A 184 7.52 -48.78 -28.94
C HIS A 184 8.55 -47.81 -28.33
N LEU A 185 9.81 -47.88 -28.76
CA LEU A 185 10.83 -46.89 -28.38
C LEU A 185 10.56 -45.53 -29.03
N ALA A 186 10.17 -45.52 -30.32
CA ALA A 186 9.78 -44.31 -31.03
C ALA A 186 8.53 -43.66 -30.39
N TRP A 187 7.54 -44.47 -29.98
CA TRP A 187 6.37 -43.97 -29.27
C TRP A 187 6.74 -43.35 -27.90
N MET A 188 7.70 -43.93 -27.18
CA MET A 188 8.20 -43.33 -25.94
C MET A 188 8.83 -41.95 -26.17
N GLU A 189 9.58 -41.76 -27.26
CA GLU A 189 10.15 -40.46 -27.62
C GLU A 189 9.05 -39.41 -27.85
N GLN A 190 7.97 -39.78 -28.53
CA GLN A 190 6.80 -38.91 -28.70
C GLN A 190 6.16 -38.53 -27.36
N LEU A 191 6.00 -39.48 -26.43
CA LEU A 191 5.49 -39.20 -25.09
C LEU A 191 6.39 -38.21 -24.35
N ILE A 192 7.72 -38.34 -24.43
CA ILE A 192 8.67 -37.40 -23.81
C ILE A 192 8.48 -35.98 -24.35
N ASN A 193 8.29 -35.82 -25.67
CA ASN A 193 8.09 -34.51 -26.27
C ASN A 193 6.76 -33.86 -25.87
N ILE A 194 5.69 -34.66 -25.78
CA ILE A 194 4.38 -34.22 -25.30
C ILE A 194 4.46 -33.73 -23.85
N VAL A 195 5.12 -34.50 -22.97
CA VAL A 195 5.33 -34.13 -21.56
C VAL A 195 6.11 -32.82 -21.41
N ARG A 196 7.00 -32.52 -22.36
CA ARG A 196 7.80 -31.29 -22.39
C ARG A 196 7.07 -30.09 -23.00
N GLY A 197 5.90 -30.29 -23.60
CA GLY A 197 5.16 -29.26 -24.31
C GLY A 197 5.78 -28.84 -25.64
N ASN A 198 6.67 -29.66 -26.21
CA ASN A 198 7.37 -29.36 -27.45
C ASN A 198 6.54 -29.72 -28.71
N ASP A 199 5.58 -30.63 -28.60
CA ASP A 199 4.75 -31.11 -29.72
C ASP A 199 3.25 -31.04 -29.39
N ALA A 200 2.42 -30.77 -30.40
CA ALA A 200 0.98 -30.99 -30.31
C ALA A 200 0.70 -32.50 -30.31
N VAL A 201 -0.25 -32.97 -29.49
CA VAL A 201 -0.60 -34.39 -29.41
C VAL A 201 -1.17 -34.88 -30.75
N PRO A 202 -0.45 -35.73 -31.49
CA PRO A 202 -0.98 -36.36 -32.70
C PRO A 202 -2.08 -37.37 -32.32
N GLU A 203 -3.14 -37.48 -33.13
CA GLU A 203 -4.24 -38.42 -32.91
C GLU A 203 -3.77 -39.89 -32.88
N GLU A 204 -2.66 -40.18 -33.56
CA GLU A 204 -1.96 -41.48 -33.64
C GLU A 204 -1.29 -41.91 -32.32
N VAL A 205 -1.03 -40.99 -31.37
CA VAL A 205 -0.40 -41.33 -30.08
C VAL A 205 -1.36 -42.08 -29.15
N ILE A 206 -2.67 -42.06 -29.44
CA ILE A 206 -3.74 -42.70 -28.65
C ILE A 206 -4.22 -44.00 -29.33
N GLU A 207 -3.36 -44.65 -30.12
CA GLU A 207 -3.71 -45.94 -30.71
C GLU A 207 -3.97 -47.03 -29.64
N ASP A 208 -4.96 -47.87 -29.92
CA ASP A 208 -5.35 -49.02 -29.10
C ASP A 208 -4.24 -50.08 -29.12
N GLU A 209 -4.05 -50.84 -28.03
CA GLU A 209 -3.07 -51.92 -28.02
C GLU A 209 -3.33 -52.96 -29.12
N ARG A 210 -4.55 -52.99 -29.67
CA ARG A 210 -4.97 -53.89 -30.75
C ARG A 210 -4.77 -53.32 -32.14
N SER A 211 -4.57 -52.00 -32.28
CA SER A 211 -4.40 -51.35 -33.59
C SER A 211 -2.95 -51.32 -34.06
N CYS A 212 -1.98 -51.42 -33.14
CA CYS A 212 -0.56 -51.47 -33.47
C CYS A 212 -0.21 -52.77 -34.22
N ALA A 213 0.88 -52.75 -35.00
CA ALA A 213 1.28 -53.90 -35.82
C ALA A 213 1.48 -55.19 -35.01
N PHE A 214 2.09 -55.07 -33.81
CA PHE A 214 2.24 -56.19 -32.89
C PHE A 214 0.91 -56.69 -32.33
N GLY A 215 0.02 -55.77 -31.95
CA GLY A 215 -1.32 -56.09 -31.44
C GLY A 215 -2.16 -56.87 -32.44
N LYS A 216 -2.09 -56.49 -33.72
CA LYS A 216 -2.75 -57.21 -34.82
C LYS A 216 -2.23 -58.64 -34.95
N TRP A 217 -0.90 -58.80 -34.96
CA TRP A 217 -0.28 -60.13 -34.99
C TRP A 217 -0.66 -60.98 -33.77
N TYR A 218 -0.61 -60.38 -32.56
CA TYR A 218 -0.97 -61.06 -31.32
C TYR A 218 -2.39 -61.62 -31.34
N LEU A 219 -3.35 -60.87 -31.91
CA LEU A 219 -4.73 -61.31 -32.05
C LEU A 219 -4.91 -62.41 -33.10
N GLU A 220 -4.16 -62.34 -34.20
CA GLU A 220 -4.21 -63.34 -35.29
C GLU A 220 -3.80 -64.73 -34.80
N VAL A 221 -2.71 -64.82 -34.03
CA VAL A 221 -2.16 -66.09 -33.53
C VAL A 221 -2.71 -66.51 -32.16
N ALA A 222 -3.62 -65.73 -31.57
CA ALA A 222 -4.10 -65.94 -30.21
C ALA A 222 -4.73 -67.32 -29.97
N GLY A 223 -5.37 -67.90 -30.99
CA GLY A 223 -5.96 -69.23 -30.91
C GLY A 223 -4.92 -70.35 -30.81
N GLU A 224 -3.76 -70.18 -31.46
CA GLU A 224 -2.68 -71.18 -31.49
C GLU A 224 -1.93 -71.24 -30.16
N TRP A 225 -1.75 -70.08 -29.52
CA TRP A 225 -0.98 -69.92 -28.28
C TRP A 225 -1.85 -69.72 -27.04
N ALA A 226 -3.16 -70.01 -27.15
CA ALA A 226 -4.14 -69.73 -26.08
C ALA A 226 -3.80 -70.42 -24.74
N ALA A 227 -3.13 -71.58 -24.77
CA ALA A 227 -2.75 -72.32 -23.57
C ALA A 227 -1.38 -71.90 -22.98
N ASP A 228 -0.64 -71.03 -23.67
CA ASP A 228 0.70 -70.62 -23.28
C ASP A 228 0.67 -69.46 -22.28
N SER A 229 1.07 -69.74 -21.04
CA SER A 229 1.09 -68.73 -19.97
C SER A 229 1.96 -67.50 -20.27
N LEU A 230 3.07 -67.67 -21.01
CA LEU A 230 3.97 -66.56 -21.34
C LEU A 230 3.35 -65.68 -22.43
N PHE A 231 2.70 -66.30 -23.41
CA PHE A 231 1.96 -65.57 -24.45
C PHE A 231 0.84 -64.72 -23.83
N GLN A 232 0.07 -65.28 -22.89
CA GLN A 232 -0.96 -64.54 -22.15
C GLN A 232 -0.37 -63.36 -21.35
N GLU A 233 0.77 -63.56 -20.68
CA GLU A 233 1.42 -62.51 -19.90
C GLU A 233 1.91 -61.35 -20.79
N ILE A 234 2.41 -61.65 -22.00
CA ILE A 234 2.77 -60.63 -23.00
C ILE A 234 1.57 -59.76 -23.36
N GLY A 235 0.40 -60.36 -23.60
CA GLY A 235 -0.82 -59.60 -23.90
C GLY A 235 -1.20 -58.64 -22.78
N VAL A 236 -1.08 -59.08 -21.52
CA VAL A 236 -1.33 -58.23 -20.35
C VAL A 236 -0.32 -57.09 -20.25
N ALA A 237 0.98 -57.40 -20.37
CA ALA A 237 2.04 -56.40 -20.30
C ALA A 237 1.95 -55.37 -21.44
N HIS A 238 1.61 -55.82 -22.65
CA HIS A 238 1.43 -54.96 -23.81
C HIS A 238 0.29 -53.96 -23.60
N LYS A 239 -0.86 -54.44 -23.11
CA LYS A 239 -1.98 -53.57 -22.75
C LYS A 239 -1.60 -52.55 -21.67
N GLN A 240 -0.88 -52.99 -20.63
CA GLN A 240 -0.43 -52.09 -19.55
C GLN A 240 0.45 -50.95 -20.05
N VAL A 241 1.35 -51.23 -21.01
CA VAL A 241 2.19 -50.21 -21.64
C VAL A 241 1.34 -49.19 -22.40
N HIS A 242 0.38 -49.63 -23.20
CA HIS A 242 -0.54 -48.76 -23.92
C HIS A 242 -1.43 -47.92 -22.99
N ASP A 243 -2.03 -48.56 -21.98
CA ASP A 243 -2.86 -47.89 -20.97
C ASP A 243 -2.08 -46.79 -20.25
N GLN A 244 -0.83 -47.09 -19.85
CA GLN A 244 0.02 -46.11 -19.16
C GLN A 244 0.41 -44.93 -20.05
N GLY A 245 0.70 -45.18 -21.34
CA GLY A 245 0.99 -44.08 -22.28
C GLY A 245 -0.21 -43.17 -22.50
N LYS A 246 -1.43 -43.72 -22.57
CA LYS A 246 -2.67 -42.93 -22.63
C LYS A 246 -2.87 -42.07 -21.38
N GLU A 247 -2.58 -42.65 -20.20
CA GLU A 247 -2.58 -41.91 -18.93
C GLU A 247 -1.59 -40.73 -18.95
N ILE A 248 -0.37 -40.95 -19.44
CA ILE A 248 0.65 -39.90 -19.57
C ILE A 248 0.15 -38.75 -20.43
N VAL A 249 -0.42 -39.02 -21.60
CA VAL A 249 -0.96 -38.00 -22.50
C VAL A 249 -2.08 -37.19 -21.82
N GLN A 250 -3.01 -37.87 -21.15
CA GLN A 250 -4.10 -37.20 -20.42
C GLN A 250 -3.56 -36.30 -19.29
N MET A 251 -2.56 -36.77 -18.54
CA MET A 251 -1.95 -36.00 -17.48
C MET A 251 -1.17 -34.80 -18.02
N ALA A 252 -0.47 -34.95 -19.16
CA ALA A 252 0.30 -33.88 -19.80
C ALA A 252 -0.59 -32.76 -20.36
N LEU A 253 -1.80 -33.09 -20.82
CA LEU A 253 -2.79 -32.11 -21.28
C LEU A 253 -3.52 -31.38 -20.14
N ALA A 254 -3.47 -31.90 -18.90
CA ALA A 254 -4.04 -31.25 -17.74
C ALA A 254 -3.09 -30.17 -17.21
N ALA A 255 -3.55 -28.92 -17.14
CA ALA A 255 -2.74 -27.71 -16.96
C ALA A 255 -1.90 -27.58 -15.67
N ASP A 256 -1.81 -28.59 -14.79
CA ASP A 256 -1.30 -28.41 -13.42
C ASP A 256 -0.64 -29.65 -12.77
N LYS A 257 -0.11 -30.61 -13.54
CA LYS A 257 0.38 -31.91 -13.00
C LYS A 257 1.78 -32.36 -13.42
N HIS A 258 2.74 -31.46 -13.54
CA HIS A 258 4.09 -31.81 -14.02
C HIS A 258 4.80 -32.92 -13.21
N ALA A 259 4.70 -32.92 -11.88
CA ALA A 259 5.36 -33.93 -11.04
C ALA A 259 4.74 -35.34 -11.16
N ASP A 260 3.42 -35.43 -11.32
CA ASP A 260 2.72 -36.71 -11.48
C ASP A 260 3.02 -37.35 -12.84
N VAL A 261 3.19 -36.52 -13.87
CA VAL A 261 3.53 -36.95 -15.24
C VAL A 261 4.93 -37.57 -15.29
N GLU A 262 5.92 -36.97 -14.62
CA GLU A 262 7.28 -37.51 -14.58
C GLU A 262 7.33 -38.89 -13.91
N PHE A 263 6.61 -39.07 -12.80
CA PHE A 263 6.50 -40.38 -12.15
C PHE A 263 5.80 -41.40 -13.06
N SER A 264 4.77 -40.98 -13.79
CA SER A 264 4.07 -41.79 -14.78
C SER A 264 4.99 -42.26 -15.90
N MET A 265 5.91 -41.42 -16.37
CA MET A 265 6.96 -41.79 -17.34
C MET A 265 7.92 -42.84 -16.81
N VAL A 266 8.31 -42.77 -15.53
CA VAL A 266 9.15 -43.81 -14.89
C VAL A 266 8.41 -45.15 -14.85
N LYS A 267 7.13 -45.14 -14.47
CA LYS A 267 6.27 -46.33 -14.43
C LYS A 267 6.10 -46.95 -15.82
N PHE A 268 5.86 -46.12 -16.85
CA PHE A 268 5.80 -46.55 -18.24
C PHE A 268 7.08 -47.27 -18.67
N ASN A 269 8.25 -46.69 -18.38
CA ASN A 269 9.53 -47.29 -18.72
C ASN A 269 9.69 -48.68 -18.07
N ALA A 270 9.33 -48.82 -16.79
CA ALA A 270 9.39 -50.11 -16.10
C ALA A 270 8.47 -51.17 -16.74
N MET A 271 7.25 -50.79 -17.12
CA MET A 271 6.31 -51.68 -17.83
C MET A 271 6.84 -52.09 -19.21
N ARG A 272 7.42 -51.14 -19.95
CA ARG A 272 8.03 -51.39 -21.27
C ARG A 272 9.21 -52.35 -21.17
N VAL A 273 10.06 -52.20 -20.15
CA VAL A 273 11.17 -53.14 -19.89
C VAL A 273 10.65 -54.54 -19.60
N LYS A 274 9.59 -54.67 -18.79
CA LYS A 274 8.94 -55.96 -18.54
C LYS A 274 8.42 -56.58 -19.84
N LEU A 275 7.67 -55.82 -20.64
CA LEU A 275 7.17 -56.29 -21.93
C LEU A 275 8.29 -56.80 -22.83
N PHE A 276 9.38 -56.05 -22.97
CA PHE A 276 10.50 -56.44 -23.83
C PHE A 276 11.18 -57.73 -23.35
N THR A 277 11.31 -57.90 -22.03
CA THR A 277 11.86 -59.13 -21.44
C THR A 277 10.98 -60.35 -21.76
N LEU A 278 9.66 -60.22 -21.61
CA LEU A 278 8.72 -61.29 -21.94
C LEU A 278 8.73 -61.63 -23.44
N LEU A 279 8.78 -60.61 -24.29
CA LEU A 279 8.90 -60.79 -25.75
C LEU A 279 10.17 -61.57 -26.09
N ASP A 280 11.32 -61.21 -25.51
CA ASP A 280 12.58 -61.92 -25.75
C ASP A 280 12.51 -63.39 -25.31
N GLU A 281 11.97 -63.64 -24.12
CA GLU A 281 11.83 -65.00 -23.60
C GLU A 281 10.93 -65.86 -24.49
N PHE A 282 9.78 -65.31 -24.91
CA PHE A 282 8.84 -66.01 -25.78
C PHE A 282 9.45 -66.26 -27.17
N TYR A 283 10.16 -65.27 -27.69
CA TYR A 283 10.80 -65.34 -29.00
C TYR A 283 11.87 -66.43 -29.04
N LEU A 284 12.76 -66.46 -28.04
CA LEU A 284 13.85 -67.42 -27.97
C LEU A 284 13.36 -68.84 -27.67
N ARG A 285 12.33 -69.00 -26.83
CA ARG A 285 11.79 -70.32 -26.46
C ARG A 285 11.14 -71.04 -27.65
N ASN A 286 10.48 -70.28 -28.52
CA ASN A 286 9.64 -70.83 -29.58
C ASN A 286 10.27 -70.68 -30.98
N MET A 287 11.51 -70.22 -31.07
CA MET A 287 12.25 -70.16 -32.33
C MET A 287 12.58 -71.57 -32.80
N THR A 288 12.08 -71.93 -33.99
CA THR A 288 12.33 -73.21 -34.64
C THR A 288 13.49 -73.08 -35.62
N TYR A 289 14.62 -73.75 -35.32
CA TYR A 289 15.82 -73.79 -36.16
C TYR A 289 15.67 -74.71 -37.37
#